data_AF-A0A2M8L8B6-F1
#
_entry.id   AF-A0A2M8L8B6-F1
#
_cell.length_a   1.000
_cell.length_b   1.000
_cell.length_c   1.000
_cell.angle_alpha   90.00
_cell.angle_beta   90.00
_cell.angle_gamma   90.00
#
_symmetry.space_group_name_H-M   'P 1'
#
loop_
_entity.id
_entity.type
_entity.pdbx_description
1 polymer ?
#
loop_
_entity_poly.entity_id
_entity_poly.type
_entity_poly.pdbx_seq_one_letter_code
_entity_poly.pdbx_strand_id
1 'polypeptide(L)' 'MTFIEKTQKITERGQITLPASWRKEVKTDTIHLKTDGEFIEISPVYKEYTVFDAIRDNKGKGLKAVDLVKILKKIDKK' A
#
# COMPACT_ATOMS: atom_id res chain seq x y z
N MET A 1 2.67 -0.72 20.55
CA MET A 1 3.46 -1.45 19.53
C MET A 1 3.48 -2.90 19.96
N THR A 2 2.86 -3.78 19.19
CA THR A 2 2.67 -5.19 19.60
C THR A 2 3.78 -6.02 18.97
N PHE A 3 4.68 -6.58 19.78
CA PHE A 3 5.67 -7.54 19.31
C PHE A 3 5.03 -8.93 19.25
N ILE A 4 5.07 -9.57 18.09
CA ILE A 4 4.56 -10.93 17.89
C ILE A 4 5.74 -11.81 17.49
N GLU A 5 6.08 -12.76 18.36
CA GLU A 5 7.08 -13.78 18.08
C GLU A 5 6.38 -15.14 17.96
N LYS A 6 6.63 -15.85 16.86
CA LYS A 6 6.04 -17.18 16.61
C LYS A 6 6.94 -18.02 15.72
N THR A 7 7.34 -19.18 16.23
CA THR A 7 7.96 -20.24 15.42
C THR A 7 6.88 -21.08 14.75
N GLN A 8 7.04 -21.36 13.45
CA GLN A 8 6.11 -22.22 12.71
C GLN A 8 6.84 -23.04 11.67
N LYS A 9 6.23 -24.17 11.28
CA LYS A 9 6.73 -24.97 10.17
C LYS A 9 6.41 -24.30 8.84
N ILE A 10 7.35 -24.45 7.91
CA ILE A 10 7.12 -24.16 6.49
C ILE A 10 6.31 -25.33 5.93
N THR A 11 5.32 -25.06 5.09
CA THR A 11 4.56 -26.13 4.43
C THR A 11 5.45 -26.88 3.43
N GLU A 12 5.02 -28.06 2.99
CA GLU A 12 5.75 -28.85 1.99
C GLU A 12 5.96 -28.10 0.66
N ARG A 13 5.13 -27.08 0.39
CA ARG A 13 5.24 -26.21 -0.79
C ARG A 13 6.08 -24.96 -0.56
N GLY A 14 6.78 -24.85 0.58
CA GLY A 14 7.60 -23.69 0.90
C GLY A 14 6.82 -22.47 1.39
N GLN A 15 5.55 -22.62 1.81
CA GLN A 15 4.72 -21.48 2.23
C GLN A 15 4.86 -21.22 3.73
N ILE A 16 4.83 -19.94 4.11
CA ILE A 16 4.73 -19.48 5.49
C ILE A 16 3.36 -18.85 5.73
N THR A 17 2.74 -19.15 6.87
CA THR A 17 1.46 -18.53 7.25
C THR A 17 1.71 -17.27 8.07
N LEU A 18 1.24 -16.10 7.61
CA LEU A 18 1.40 -14.86 8.38
C LEU A 18 0.46 -14.85 9.61
N PRO A 19 0.91 -14.32 10.77
CA PRO A 19 0.10 -14.23 11.98
C PRO A 19 -1.25 -13.55 11.75
N ALA A 20 -2.32 -14.11 12.31
CA ALA A 20 -3.68 -13.60 12.12
C ALA A 20 -3.87 -12.17 12.65
N SER A 21 -3.21 -11.84 13.76
CA SER A 21 -3.20 -10.48 14.34
C SER A 21 -2.60 -9.47 13.36
N TRP A 22 -1.42 -9.77 12.81
CA TRP A 22 -0.76 -8.90 11.83
C TRP A 22 -1.61 -8.70 10.57
N ARG A 23 -2.20 -9.78 10.03
CA ARG A 23 -3.09 -9.70 8.85
C ARG A 23 -4.31 -8.80 9.10
N LYS A 24 -4.88 -8.81 10.31
CA LYS A 24 -6.03 -7.95 10.67
C LYS A 24 -5.67 -6.46 10.69
N GLU A 25 -4.44 -6.13 11.09
CA GLU A 25 -3.95 -4.75 11.13
C GLU A 25 -3.63 -4.23 9.72
N VAL A 26 -3.04 -5.08 8.88
CA VAL A 26 -2.40 -4.67 7.64
C VAL A 26 -3.37 -4.39 6.47
N LYS A 27 -4.60 -4.92 6.48
CA LYS A 27 -5.69 -4.60 5.52
C LYS A 27 -5.29 -4.53 4.03
N THR A 28 -4.27 -5.27 3.61
CA THR A 28 -3.87 -5.43 2.20
C THR A 28 -3.66 -6.90 1.89
N ASP A 29 -3.94 -7.29 0.65
CA ASP A 29 -3.67 -8.60 0.06
C ASP A 29 -2.31 -8.67 -0.65
N THR A 30 -1.62 -7.53 -0.73
CA THR A 30 -0.35 -7.37 -1.44
C THR A 30 0.77 -7.08 -0.45
N ILE A 31 1.86 -7.84 -0.57
CA ILE A 31 3.06 -7.70 0.28
C ILE A 31 4.29 -7.49 -0.59
N HIS A 32 5.26 -6.77 -0.04
CA HIS A 32 6.60 -6.64 -0.58
C HIS A 32 7.52 -7.60 0.18
N LEU A 33 8.31 -8.35 -0.58
CA LEU A 33 9.29 -9.29 -0.07
C LEU A 33 10.67 -8.80 -0.46
N LYS A 34 11.53 -8.59 0.54
CA LYS A 34 12.93 -8.22 0.33
C LYS A 34 13.81 -9.26 1.01
N THR A 35 14.74 -9.81 0.24
CA THR A 35 15.72 -10.79 0.74
C THR A 35 17.05 -10.10 0.99
N ASP A 36 17.62 -10.32 2.18
CA ASP A 36 18.96 -9.87 2.55
C ASP A 36 19.71 -11.01 3.25
N GLY A 37 20.53 -11.74 2.49
CA GLY A 37 21.20 -12.94 2.95
C GLY A 37 20.21 -14.01 3.45
N GLU A 38 20.27 -14.31 4.74
CA GLU A 38 19.39 -15.29 5.40
C GLU A 38 18.05 -14.70 5.87
N PHE A 39 17.89 -13.37 5.78
CA PHE A 39 16.69 -12.68 6.23
C PHE A 39 15.73 -12.41 5.09
N ILE A 40 14.43 -12.60 5.37
CA ILE A 40 13.34 -12.14 4.52
C ILE A 40 12.57 -11.08 5.31
N GLU A 41 12.60 -9.86 4.81
CA GLU A 41 11.76 -8.78 5.28
C GLU A 41 10.42 -8.80 4.53
N ILE A 42 9.33 -8.76 5.29
CA ILE A 42 7.97 -8.74 4.76
C ILE A 42 7.31 -7.44 5.19
N SER A 43 6.88 -6.64 4.21
CA SER A 43 6.17 -5.39 4.45
C SER A 43 4.88 -5.32 3.63
N PRO A 44 3.85 -4.61 4.12
CA PRO A 44 2.62 -4.44 3.36
C PRO A 44 2.79 -3.46 2.21
N VAL A 45 2.12 -3.74 1.08
CA VAL A 45 1.99 -2.77 -0.01
C VAL A 45 0.63 -2.12 0.10
N TYR A 46 0.63 -0.83 0.39
CA TYR A 46 -0.56 0.00 0.28
C TYR A 46 -0.65 0.52 -1.15
N LYS A 47 -1.73 0.15 -1.85
CA LYS A 47 -2.03 0.77 -3.14
C LYS A 47 -2.43 2.21 -2.88
N GLU A 48 -1.53 3.15 -3.14
CA GLU A 48 -1.89 4.55 -3.27
C GLU A 48 -2.69 4.71 -4.56
N TYR A 49 -3.98 5.01 -4.44
CA TYR A 49 -4.79 5.37 -5.60
C TYR A 49 -4.39 6.77 -6.04
N THR A 50 -3.61 6.84 -7.13
CA THR A 50 -3.29 8.13 -7.76
C THR A 50 -4.53 8.64 -8.50
N VAL A 51 -5.33 9.43 -7.80
CA VAL A 51 -6.54 10.09 -8.34
C VAL A 51 -6.19 11.00 -9.51
N PHE A 52 -5.01 11.60 -9.48
CA PHE A 52 -4.53 12.54 -10.49
C PHE A 52 -3.02 12.48 -10.62
N ASP A 53 -2.54 12.21 -11.83
CA ASP A 53 -1.13 12.28 -12.22
C ASP A 53 -0.98 13.40 -13.25
N ALA A 54 -0.21 14.44 -12.96
CA ALA A 54 -0.07 15.57 -13.88
C ALA A 54 0.54 15.18 -15.23
N ILE A 55 1.42 14.18 -15.27
CA ILE A 55 2.05 13.67 -16.49
C ILE A 55 0.98 13.01 -17.37
N ARG A 56 0.18 12.12 -16.78
CA ARG A 56 -0.90 11.38 -17.47
C ARG A 56 -2.10 12.27 -17.81
N ASP A 57 -2.56 13.07 -16.85
CA ASP A 57 -3.88 13.69 -16.85
C ASP A 57 -3.83 15.19 -17.20
N ASN A 58 -2.65 15.82 -17.20
CA ASN A 58 -2.51 17.26 -17.48
C ASN A 58 -1.26 17.63 -18.28
N LYS A 59 -0.78 16.71 -19.14
CA LYS A 59 0.37 16.93 -20.06
C LYS A 59 1.63 17.45 -19.33
N GLY A 60 1.88 16.95 -18.13
CA GLY A 60 3.00 17.34 -17.26
C GLY A 60 2.83 18.68 -16.55
N LYS A 61 1.70 19.38 -16.70
CA LYS A 61 1.46 20.66 -16.01
C LYS A 61 0.91 20.40 -14.61
N GLY A 62 1.64 20.83 -13.59
CA GLY A 62 1.12 20.83 -12.21
C GLY A 62 -0.09 21.76 -12.05
N LEU A 63 -0.96 21.44 -11.10
CA LEU A 63 -2.09 22.28 -10.70
C LEU A 63 -1.90 22.71 -9.24
N LYS A 64 -2.13 23.98 -8.92
CA LYS A 64 -2.09 24.44 -7.53
C LYS A 64 -3.28 23.86 -6.77
N ALA A 65 -3.08 23.48 -5.51
CA ALA A 65 -4.14 22.93 -4.66
C ALA A 65 -5.39 23.85 -4.60
N VAL A 66 -5.19 25.18 -4.55
CA VAL A 66 -6.28 26.16 -4.55
C VAL A 66 -7.15 26.12 -5.81
N ASP A 67 -6.57 25.80 -6.96
CA ASP A 67 -7.29 25.75 -8.23
C ASP A 67 -8.01 24.40 -8.40
N LEU A 68 -7.41 23.32 -7.91
CA LEU A 68 -8.09 22.02 -7.80
C LEU A 68 -9.36 22.12 -6.95
N VAL A 69 -9.28 22.77 -5.79
CA VAL A 69 -10.44 22.98 -4.91
C VAL A 69 -11.56 23.76 -5.62
N LYS A 70 -11.23 24.78 -6.42
CA LYS A 70 -12.23 25.52 -7.20
C LYS A 70 -12.92 24.65 -8.25
N ILE A 71 -12.18 23.78 -8.93
CA ILE A 71 -12.71 22.86 -9.94
C ILE A 71 -13.67 21.85 -9.28
N LEU A 72 -13.24 21.21 -8.20
CA LEU A 72 -14.06 20.24 -7.47
C LEU A 72 -15.37 20.86 -6.97
N LYS A 73 -15.33 22.07 -6.39
CA LYS A 73 -16.53 22.82 -5.94
C LYS A 73 -17.49 23.17 -7.07
N LYS A 74 -17.04 23.27 -8.33
CA LYS A 74 -17.91 23.49 -9.48
C LYS A 74 -18.61 22.21 -9.93
N ILE A 75 -17.94 21.07 -9.79
CA ILE A 75 -18.46 19.75 -10.15
C ILE A 75 -19.50 19.28 -9.13
N ASP A 76 -19.24 19.50 -7.84
CA ASP A 76 -20.11 19.11 -6.71
C ASP A 76 -21.44 19.88 -6.64
N LYS A 77 -21.55 21.03 -7.33
CA LYS A 77 -22.77 21.85 -7.37
C LYS A 77 -23.80 21.41 -8.41
N LYS A 78 -23.67 20.20 -8.95
CA LYS A 78 -24.59 19.60 -9.93
C LYS A 78 -25.34 18.44 -9.29
#